data_AF-A0A7S2Q368-F1
#
_entry.id   AF-A0A7S2Q368-F1
#
_cell.length_a   1.000
_cell.length_b   1.000
_cell.length_c   1.000
_cell.angle_alpha   90.00
_cell.angle_beta   90.00
_cell.angle_gamma   90.00
#
_symmetry.space_group_name_H-M   'P 1'
#
loop_
_entity.id
_entity.type
_entity.pdbx_description
1 polymer ?
#
loop_
_entity_poly.entity_id
_entity_poly.type
_entity_poly.pdbx_seq_one_letter_code
_entity_poly.pdbx_strand_id
1 'polypeptide(L)'
;VFSFPLSNHLFASLFLLASKKVEGDIWTITTGADGVSIEQLAIHMDSNTINIEVYSRPGEAHTEYEASYQKVLDEMVTGQGQGVATLLSPFGSPIDIPPNSSHTFYTTGTDDPLSIYYTDGSSVLSTFASDPYIDVKEGYSVRFPFNVPRSPTQWNGKI
;
A
#
# COMPACT_ATOMS: atom_id res chain seq x y z
N VAL A 1 5.29 -12.22 -24.57
CA VAL A 1 6.24 -11.33 -23.85
C VAL A 1 5.78 -9.90 -24.12
N PHE A 2 4.91 -9.37 -23.26
CA PHE A 2 4.57 -7.95 -23.30
C PHE A 2 5.33 -7.30 -22.16
N SER A 3 6.43 -6.63 -22.51
CA SER A 3 7.12 -5.70 -21.62
C SER A 3 6.44 -4.36 -21.82
N PHE A 4 5.81 -3.85 -20.77
CA PHE A 4 5.35 -2.47 -20.72
C PHE A 4 6.50 -1.59 -20.20
N PRO A 5 6.64 -0.35 -20.68
CA PRO A 5 7.70 0.53 -20.22
C PRO A 5 7.43 0.92 -18.77
N LEU A 6 8.48 0.87 -17.92
CA LEU A 6 8.49 1.44 -16.59
C LEU A 6 8.04 2.91 -16.65
N SER A 7 6.78 3.16 -16.34
CA SER A 7 6.23 4.50 -16.17
C SER A 7 6.17 4.76 -14.66
N ASN A 8 7.20 5.41 -14.14
CA ASN A 8 7.28 5.95 -12.78
C ASN A 8 6.26 7.10 -12.63
N HIS A 9 4.98 6.81 -12.45
CA HIS A 9 3.96 7.86 -12.45
C HIS A 9 2.88 7.72 -11.39
N LEU A 10 3.24 7.46 -10.13
CA LEU A 10 2.44 7.92 -8.98
C LEU A 10 3.35 8.59 -7.94
N PHE A 11 3.49 9.90 -8.07
CA PHE A 11 4.04 10.74 -7.01
C PHE A 11 2.95 10.97 -5.98
N ALA A 12 3.03 10.26 -4.86
CA ALA A 12 2.37 10.67 -3.64
C ALA A 12 2.93 12.07 -3.27
N SER A 13 2.10 13.09 -3.47
CA SER A 13 2.36 14.53 -3.35
C SER A 13 2.97 14.94 -2.00
N LEU A 14 4.14 15.61 -2.01
CA LEU A 14 4.64 16.56 -0.99
C LEU A 14 4.37 16.19 0.50
N PHE A 15 4.71 14.97 0.93
CA PHE A 15 4.47 14.43 2.29
C PHE A 15 5.49 14.87 3.36
N LEU A 16 5.81 16.17 3.48
CA LEU A 16 6.76 16.66 4.48
C LEU A 16 6.15 17.23 5.76
N LEU A 17 4.81 17.33 5.91
CA LEU A 17 4.24 18.15 6.98
C LEU A 17 3.31 17.45 8.01
N ALA A 18 2.85 16.19 7.82
CA ALA A 18 1.99 15.55 8.84
C ALA A 18 1.86 14.01 8.76
N SER A 19 2.95 13.25 8.57
CA SER A 19 2.87 11.79 8.60
C SER A 19 2.78 11.24 10.04
N LYS A 20 1.79 10.39 10.31
CA LYS A 20 1.65 9.65 11.58
C LYS A 20 2.22 8.23 11.42
N LYS A 21 2.54 7.58 12.54
CA LYS A 21 3.10 6.21 12.56
C LYS A 21 2.05 5.19 12.99
N VAL A 22 2.07 4.05 12.32
CA VAL A 22 1.31 2.83 12.63
C VAL A 22 2.12 1.62 12.14
N GLU A 23 1.65 0.42 12.42
CA GLU A 23 2.26 -0.81 11.91
C GLU A 23 1.87 -1.10 10.45
N GLY A 24 0.64 -0.81 10.01
CA GLY A 24 0.27 -1.04 8.61
C GLY A 24 -0.90 -0.21 8.07
N ASP A 25 -1.06 -0.30 6.75
CA ASP A 25 -2.05 0.42 5.96
C ASP A 25 -2.79 -0.53 5.02
N ILE A 26 -4.13 -0.45 5.05
CA ILE A 26 -5.05 -1.09 4.14
C ILE A 26 -5.53 -0.03 3.13
N TRP A 27 -5.30 -0.27 1.85
CA TRP A 27 -5.61 0.67 0.78
C TRP A 27 -6.03 -0.06 -0.50
N THR A 28 -6.78 0.62 -1.37
CA THR A 28 -7.34 0.02 -2.58
C THR A 28 -6.83 0.73 -3.81
N ILE A 29 -6.59 -0.04 -4.88
CA ILE A 29 -6.53 0.51 -6.23
C ILE A 29 -7.77 0.12 -7.01
N THR A 30 -8.22 1.00 -7.90
CA THR A 30 -9.20 0.67 -8.94
C THR A 30 -8.62 0.92 -10.31
N THR A 31 -8.80 -0.04 -11.21
CA THR A 31 -8.35 0.05 -12.61
C THR A 31 -9.42 0.66 -13.51
N GLY A 32 -8.97 1.36 -14.55
CA GLY A 32 -9.82 1.85 -15.64
C GLY A 32 -10.14 0.79 -16.69
N ALA A 33 -10.15 1.22 -17.96
CA ALA A 33 -10.45 0.33 -19.10
C ALA A 33 -9.36 -0.72 -19.38
N ASP A 34 -8.15 -0.48 -18.89
CA ASP A 34 -7.03 -1.40 -18.97
C ASP A 34 -6.76 -2.05 -17.60
N GLY A 35 -6.31 -3.30 -17.62
CA GLY A 35 -5.83 -3.98 -16.41
C GLY A 35 -4.37 -3.60 -16.15
N VAL A 36 -3.91 -3.87 -14.92
CA VAL A 36 -2.51 -3.65 -14.53
C VAL A 36 -1.93 -4.89 -13.88
N SER A 37 -0.62 -5.01 -13.89
CA SER A 37 0.13 -6.03 -13.17
C SER A 37 1.04 -5.34 -12.18
N ILE A 38 0.84 -5.59 -10.88
CA ILE A 38 1.65 -4.98 -9.81
C ILE A 38 2.77 -5.94 -9.45
N GLU A 39 4.01 -5.54 -9.71
CA GLU A 39 5.20 -6.38 -9.49
C GLU A 39 5.91 -6.06 -8.17
N GLN A 40 5.80 -4.83 -7.69
CA GLN A 40 6.58 -4.31 -6.57
C GLN A 40 5.88 -3.10 -5.96
N LEU A 41 6.25 -2.78 -4.71
CA LEU A 41 5.81 -1.57 -4.02
C LEU A 41 7.00 -0.90 -3.35
N ALA A 42 6.86 0.39 -3.04
CA ALA A 42 7.67 1.07 -2.05
C ALA A 42 6.81 1.68 -0.95
N ILE A 43 7.32 1.69 0.28
CA ILE A 43 6.67 2.26 1.46
C ILE A 43 7.51 3.37 2.06
N HIS A 44 6.90 4.31 2.79
CA HIS A 44 7.66 5.19 3.67
C HIS A 44 7.65 4.62 5.09
N MET A 45 8.84 4.43 5.64
CA MET A 45 9.04 3.91 6.99
C MET A 45 10.26 4.52 7.69
N ASP A 46 10.39 4.30 9.00
CA ASP A 46 11.56 4.70 9.78
C ASP A 46 12.87 4.09 9.24
N SER A 47 14.00 4.71 9.55
CA SER A 47 15.31 4.15 9.24
C SER A 47 15.72 3.10 10.28
N ASN A 48 15.02 1.97 10.25
CA ASN A 48 15.25 0.80 11.08
C ASN A 48 15.04 -0.49 10.27
N THR A 49 15.42 -1.61 10.86
CA THR A 49 15.24 -2.93 10.26
C THR A 49 14.11 -3.66 10.97
N ILE A 50 12.99 -3.91 10.27
CA ILE A 50 11.84 -4.67 10.77
C ILE A 50 11.34 -5.64 9.69
N ASN A 51 10.58 -6.66 10.09
CA ASN A 51 9.90 -7.53 9.14
C ASN A 51 8.68 -6.82 8.55
N ILE A 52 8.57 -6.84 7.21
CA ILE A 52 7.47 -6.27 6.44
C ILE A 52 6.75 -7.41 5.74
N GLU A 53 5.43 -7.44 5.92
CA GLU A 53 4.54 -8.29 5.16
C GLU A 53 3.64 -7.44 4.26
N VAL A 54 3.37 -7.95 3.06
CA VAL A 54 2.36 -7.42 2.17
C VAL A 54 1.35 -8.52 1.91
N TYR A 55 0.08 -8.17 2.07
CA TYR A 55 -1.03 -9.00 1.73
C TYR A 55 -1.89 -8.33 0.66
N SER A 56 -2.61 -9.12 -0.12
CA SER A 56 -3.54 -8.61 -1.12
C SER A 56 -4.81 -9.44 -1.23
N ARG A 57 -5.85 -8.84 -1.80
CA ARG A 57 -7.08 -9.51 -2.21
C ARG A 57 -7.87 -8.70 -3.26
N PRO A 58 -8.71 -9.36 -4.07
CA PRO A 58 -9.69 -8.66 -4.90
C PRO A 58 -10.74 -7.91 -4.06
N GLY A 59 -11.25 -6.79 -4.59
CA GLY A 59 -12.30 -5.97 -3.99
C GLY A 59 -11.79 -4.72 -3.27
N GLU A 60 -12.71 -3.98 -2.68
CA GLU A 60 -12.46 -2.70 -1.99
C GLU A 60 -12.16 -2.89 -0.50
N ALA A 61 -11.38 -1.99 0.09
CA ALA A 61 -10.93 -2.05 1.48
C ALA A 61 -12.10 -2.13 2.47
N HIS A 62 -12.02 -3.10 3.37
CA HIS A 62 -12.97 -3.30 4.46
C HIS A 62 -12.29 -4.06 5.60
N THR A 63 -12.52 -3.65 6.84
CA THR A 63 -11.81 -4.17 8.01
C THR A 63 -12.33 -5.54 8.50
N GLU A 64 -13.51 -5.96 8.05
CA GLU A 64 -14.10 -7.26 8.43
C GLU A 64 -13.64 -8.43 7.55
N TYR A 65 -12.82 -8.17 6.53
CA TYR A 65 -12.40 -9.16 5.54
C TYR A 65 -10.96 -9.67 5.75
N GLU A 66 -10.46 -9.61 6.98
CA GLU A 66 -9.13 -10.12 7.39
C GLU A 66 -8.83 -11.52 6.80
N ALA A 67 -9.76 -12.47 6.94
CA ALA A 67 -9.57 -13.85 6.51
C ALA A 67 -9.43 -14.05 4.98
N SER A 68 -9.69 -13.02 4.17
CA SER A 68 -9.62 -13.09 2.70
C SER A 68 -8.30 -12.59 2.11
N TYR A 69 -7.42 -12.03 2.93
CA TYR A 69 -6.10 -11.56 2.50
C TYR A 69 -5.14 -12.74 2.29
N GLN A 70 -4.36 -12.67 1.21
CA GLN A 70 -3.29 -13.61 0.91
C GLN A 70 -1.94 -12.91 0.99
N LYS A 71 -0.97 -13.52 1.68
CA LYS A 71 0.38 -12.96 1.80
C LYS A 71 1.12 -13.09 0.46
N VAL A 72 1.68 -11.98 -0.01
CA VAL A 72 2.43 -11.86 -1.27
C VAL A 72 3.90 -11.50 -1.05
N LEU A 73 4.23 -10.95 0.12
CA LEU A 73 5.60 -10.61 0.54
C LEU A 73 5.77 -10.84 2.04
N ASP A 74 6.97 -11.30 2.44
CA ASP A 74 7.42 -11.46 3.83
C ASP A 74 8.96 -11.35 3.84
N GLU A 75 9.48 -10.21 4.30
CA GLU A 75 10.93 -9.97 4.32
C GLU A 75 11.38 -8.97 5.40
N MET A 76 12.65 -9.10 5.82
CA MET A 76 13.32 -8.08 6.65
C MET A 76 13.75 -6.90 5.78
N VAL A 77 13.22 -5.71 6.07
CA VAL A 77 13.48 -4.49 5.31
C VAL A 77 14.20 -3.48 6.18
N THR A 78 15.22 -2.82 5.64
CA THR A 78 15.84 -1.65 6.28
C THR A 78 15.33 -0.38 5.61
N GLY A 79 14.54 0.39 6.36
CA GLY A 79 13.94 1.61 5.87
C GLY A 79 14.94 2.73 5.57
N GLN A 80 14.58 3.58 4.61
CA GLN A 80 15.37 4.73 4.16
C GLN A 80 15.06 6.01 4.96
N GLY A 81 14.14 5.93 5.93
CA GLY A 81 13.73 7.06 6.76
C GLY A 81 12.60 7.89 6.15
N GLN A 82 12.06 8.80 6.98
CA GLN A 82 10.92 9.62 6.63
C GLN A 82 11.21 10.49 5.39
N GLY A 83 10.25 10.54 4.46
CA GLY A 83 10.37 11.30 3.21
C GLY A 83 11.19 10.62 2.11
N VAL A 84 11.75 9.43 2.37
CA VAL A 84 12.44 8.61 1.37
C VAL A 84 11.72 7.27 1.23
N ALA A 85 11.23 6.99 0.03
CA ALA A 85 10.56 5.72 -0.25
C ALA A 85 11.55 4.55 -0.12
N THR A 86 11.14 3.53 0.63
CA THR A 86 11.86 2.26 0.81
C THR A 86 11.27 1.25 -0.15
N LEU A 87 12.03 0.90 -1.18
CA LEU A 87 11.64 -0.09 -2.18
C LEU A 87 11.67 -1.49 -1.55
N LEU A 88 10.56 -2.22 -1.63
CA LEU A 88 10.45 -3.61 -1.21
C LEU A 88 10.96 -4.54 -2.30
N SER A 89 11.28 -5.79 -2.01
CA SER A 89 11.58 -6.77 -3.07
C SER A 89 10.37 -6.99 -3.99
N PRO A 90 10.58 -7.35 -5.27
CA PRO A 90 9.48 -7.75 -6.15
C PRO A 90 8.71 -8.94 -5.57
N PHE A 91 7.41 -8.99 -5.84
CA PHE A 91 6.58 -10.12 -5.44
C PHE A 91 7.02 -11.40 -6.15
N GLY A 92 6.86 -12.55 -5.48
CA GLY A 92 7.18 -13.85 -6.08
C GLY A 92 6.34 -14.16 -7.34
N SER A 93 5.19 -13.51 -7.49
CA SER A 93 4.40 -13.48 -8.72
C SER A 93 3.71 -12.12 -8.82
N PRO A 94 3.64 -11.50 -10.03
CA PRO A 94 2.89 -10.27 -10.22
C PRO A 94 1.41 -10.43 -9.84
N ILE A 95 0.83 -9.37 -9.32
CA ILE A 95 -0.60 -9.32 -8.97
C ILE A 95 -1.34 -8.69 -10.14
N ASP A 96 -1.99 -9.54 -10.93
CA ASP A 96 -2.80 -9.11 -12.06
C ASP A 96 -4.17 -8.61 -11.60
N ILE A 97 -4.50 -7.37 -11.97
CA ILE A 97 -5.74 -6.70 -11.61
C ILE A 97 -6.50 -6.42 -12.91
N PRO A 98 -7.65 -7.11 -13.15
CA PRO A 98 -8.43 -6.94 -14.37
C PRO A 98 -8.89 -5.49 -14.58
N PRO A 99 -9.24 -5.10 -15.81
CA PRO A 99 -9.94 -3.84 -16.08
C PRO A 99 -11.20 -3.66 -15.23
N ASN A 100 -11.52 -2.41 -14.89
CA ASN A 100 -12.71 -2.00 -14.15
C ASN A 100 -12.92 -2.78 -12.85
N SER A 101 -11.84 -3.07 -12.14
CA SER A 101 -11.88 -3.86 -10.91
C SER A 101 -11.12 -3.18 -9.77
N SER A 102 -11.44 -3.57 -8.54
CA SER A 102 -10.75 -3.10 -7.35
C SER A 102 -9.84 -4.20 -6.80
N HIS A 103 -8.70 -3.80 -6.27
CA HIS A 103 -7.82 -4.68 -5.52
C HIS A 103 -7.32 -3.97 -4.28
N THR A 104 -7.29 -4.69 -3.16
CA THR A 104 -6.88 -4.13 -1.86
C THR A 104 -5.59 -4.75 -1.40
N PHE A 105 -4.72 -3.92 -0.85
CA PHE A 105 -3.46 -4.29 -0.24
C PHE A 105 -3.49 -3.99 1.25
N TYR A 106 -2.75 -4.79 2.02
CA TYR A 106 -2.40 -4.51 3.40
C TYR A 106 -0.88 -4.60 3.54
N THR A 107 -0.24 -3.45 3.73
CA THR A 107 1.21 -3.35 3.94
C THR A 107 1.47 -3.11 5.41
N THR A 108 2.20 -4.01 6.09
CA THR A 108 2.36 -3.95 7.54
C THR A 108 3.74 -4.40 8.01
N GLY A 109 4.23 -3.80 9.09
CA GLY A 109 5.26 -4.38 9.94
C GLY A 109 4.64 -5.40 10.89
N THR A 110 5.37 -6.47 11.22
CA THR A 110 4.87 -7.52 12.14
C THR A 110 5.36 -7.38 13.56
N ASP A 111 6.33 -6.50 13.79
CA ASP A 111 7.02 -6.34 15.07
C ASP A 111 7.20 -4.86 15.43
N ASP A 112 7.35 -4.59 16.73
CA ASP A 112 7.73 -3.27 17.23
C ASP A 112 9.18 -2.92 16.83
N PRO A 113 9.48 -1.63 16.58
CA PRO A 113 8.60 -0.47 16.77
C PRO A 113 7.68 -0.18 15.58
N LEU A 114 6.57 0.52 15.83
CA LEU A 114 5.71 1.11 14.79
C LEU A 114 6.54 1.98 13.85
N SER A 115 6.63 1.60 12.57
CA SER A 115 7.59 2.21 11.65
C SER A 115 6.99 2.69 10.33
N ILE A 116 5.77 2.29 9.97
CA ILE A 116 5.15 2.66 8.68
C ILE A 116 4.39 3.98 8.82
N TYR A 117 4.55 4.85 7.83
CA TYR A 117 3.92 6.17 7.80
C TYR A 117 2.62 6.18 7.01
N TYR A 118 1.61 6.85 7.56
CA TYR A 118 0.35 7.19 6.88
C TYR A 118 0.04 8.67 7.04
N THR A 119 -0.94 9.15 6.27
CA THR A 119 -1.50 10.51 6.42
C THR A 119 -3.00 10.44 6.69
N ASP A 120 -3.54 11.42 7.41
CA ASP A 120 -4.99 11.51 7.60
C ASP A 120 -5.68 11.70 6.25
N GLY A 121 -6.72 10.91 6.00
CA GLY A 121 -7.56 11.02 4.82
C GLY A 121 -8.76 11.94 5.03
N SER A 122 -9.65 11.93 4.04
CA SER A 122 -10.90 12.68 4.00
C SER A 122 -12.15 11.78 4.05
N SER A 123 -12.13 10.65 3.35
CA SER A 123 -13.22 9.67 3.32
C SER A 123 -12.71 8.32 2.80
N VAL A 124 -13.06 7.24 3.48
CA VAL A 124 -12.75 5.87 3.03
C VAL A 124 -13.27 5.66 1.60
N LEU A 125 -12.45 5.01 0.76
CA LEU A 125 -12.68 4.76 -0.66
C LEU A 125 -12.73 5.99 -1.58
N SER A 126 -12.42 7.19 -1.07
CA SER A 126 -12.18 8.35 -1.93
C SER A 126 -10.82 8.26 -2.62
N THR A 127 -10.73 8.70 -3.86
CA THR A 127 -9.46 8.75 -4.60
C THR A 127 -8.59 9.88 -4.08
N PHE A 128 -7.36 9.58 -3.64
CA PHE A 128 -6.39 10.59 -3.20
C PHE A 128 -5.23 10.79 -4.18
N ALA A 129 -5.00 9.81 -5.05
CA ALA A 129 -4.01 9.89 -6.12
C ALA A 129 -4.50 9.07 -7.32
N SER A 130 -4.17 9.49 -8.53
CA SER A 130 -4.54 8.77 -9.74
C SER A 130 -3.56 9.02 -10.89
N ASP A 131 -3.55 8.07 -11.82
CA ASP A 131 -2.91 8.19 -13.12
C ASP A 131 -3.88 7.69 -14.22
N PRO A 132 -3.47 7.58 -15.49
CA PRO A 132 -4.35 7.10 -16.56
C PRO A 132 -4.86 5.65 -16.42
N TYR A 133 -4.25 4.83 -15.56
CA TYR A 133 -4.52 3.39 -15.43
C TYR A 133 -5.21 3.05 -14.11
N ILE A 134 -4.81 3.69 -13.01
CA ILE A 134 -5.31 3.39 -11.67
C ILE A 134 -5.68 4.66 -10.88
N ASP A 135 -6.72 4.50 -10.06
CA ASP A 135 -6.98 5.37 -8.92
C ASP A 135 -6.54 4.66 -7.64
N VAL A 136 -5.82 5.37 -6.78
CA VAL A 136 -5.48 4.92 -5.42
C VAL A 136 -6.45 5.55 -4.43
N LYS A 137 -7.11 4.71 -3.66
CA LYS A 137 -8.18 5.08 -2.74
C LYS A 137 -7.71 5.08 -1.28
N GLU A 138 -8.24 6.02 -0.51
CA GLU A 138 -8.06 6.07 0.93
C GLU A 138 -8.66 4.84 1.61
N GLY A 139 -8.08 4.44 2.74
CA GLY A 139 -8.52 3.27 3.47
C GLY A 139 -8.30 3.41 4.97
N TYR A 140 -7.58 2.46 5.55
CA TYR A 140 -7.46 2.29 6.99
C TYR A 140 -6.00 2.10 7.38
N SER A 141 -5.62 2.63 8.54
CA SER A 141 -4.37 2.28 9.18
C SER A 141 -4.65 1.30 10.31
N VAL A 142 -4.02 0.14 10.24
CA VAL A 142 -4.32 -1.02 11.09
C VAL A 142 -3.02 -1.56 11.67
N ARG A 143 -3.05 -1.91 12.96
CA ARG A 143 -1.92 -2.57 13.62
C ARG A 143 -1.97 -4.07 13.35
N PHE A 144 -0.82 -4.70 13.13
CA PHE A 144 -0.74 -6.15 12.93
C PHE A 144 -1.30 -6.92 14.16
N PRO A 145 -1.95 -8.08 13.98
CA PRO A 145 -2.41 -8.63 12.70
C PRO A 145 -3.57 -7.81 12.11
N PHE A 146 -4.65 -7.57 12.86
CA PHE A 146 -5.77 -6.71 12.45
C PHE A 146 -6.43 -6.09 13.70
N ASN A 147 -5.72 -5.19 14.38
CA ASN A 147 -6.21 -4.52 15.58
C ASN A 147 -7.22 -3.39 15.24
N VAL A 148 -7.59 -2.56 16.21
CA VAL A 148 -8.53 -1.44 16.02
C VAL A 148 -8.05 -0.50 14.89
N PRO A 149 -8.83 -0.37 13.79
CA PRO A 149 -8.43 0.44 12.65
C PRO A 149 -8.60 1.95 12.92
N ARG A 150 -7.78 2.77 12.28
CA ARG A 150 -7.98 4.22 12.11
C ARG A 150 -8.40 4.49 10.67
N SER A 151 -9.35 5.40 10.49
CA SER A 151 -9.80 5.82 9.16
C SER A 151 -10.41 7.22 9.20
N PRO A 152 -10.50 7.90 8.04
CA PRO A 152 -9.84 7.56 6.78
C PRO A 152 -8.33 7.83 6.82
N THR A 153 -7.54 7.02 6.11
CA THR A 153 -6.09 7.25 5.97
C THR A 153 -5.62 7.08 4.53
N GLN A 154 -4.58 7.83 4.19
CA GLN A 154 -3.87 7.76 2.92
C GLN A 154 -2.60 6.93 3.10
N TRP A 155 -2.40 5.97 2.20
CA TRP A 155 -1.17 5.20 2.11
C TRP A 155 -0.05 6.07 1.54
N ASN A 156 1.08 6.13 2.26
CA ASN A 156 2.24 6.91 1.85
C ASN A 156 3.27 5.99 1.18
N GLY A 157 2.99 5.50 -0.02
CA GLY A 157 3.94 4.68 -0.77
C GLY A 157 4.04 5.02 -2.25
N LYS A 158 4.62 4.09 -3.02
CA LYS A 158 4.74 4.15 -4.48
C LYS A 158 4.47 2.79 -5.10
N ILE A 159 3.86 2.83 -6.28
CA ILE A 159 3.52 1.70 -7.15
C ILE A 159 4.22 1.94 -8.48
#